data_AF-A0A1M7ND52-F1
#
_entry.id   AF-A0A1M7ND52-F1
#
_cell.length_a   1.000
_cell.length_b   1.000
_cell.length_c   1.000
_cell.angle_alpha   90.00
_cell.angle_beta   90.00
_cell.angle_gamma   90.00
#
_symmetry.space_group_name_H-M   'P 1'
#
loop_
_entity.id
_entity.type
_entity.pdbx_description
1 polymer ?
#
loop_
_entity_poly.entity_id
_entity_poly.type
_entity_poly.pdbx_seq_one_letter_code
_entity_poly.pdbx_strand_id
1 'polypeptide(L)'
;MLEVKQRIIQEIEVEDGYVFEIHELPADKDTIVEVWVYQKEYTTKIHAFSIMKSTISNPTKLYKHIEDNMKEYIDTYKEEVIEEIED
;
A
#
# COMPACT_ATOMS: atom_id res chain seq x y z
N MET A 1 -21.28 -11.34 -0.17
CA MET A 1 -19.82 -11.12 -0.26
C MET A 1 -19.28 -11.34 1.14
N LEU A 2 -18.35 -12.29 1.33
CA LEU A 2 -17.70 -12.47 2.63
C LEU A 2 -16.88 -11.20 2.89
N GLU A 3 -17.22 -10.46 3.94
CA GLU A 3 -16.43 -9.33 4.43
C GLU A 3 -15.10 -9.86 4.94
N VAL A 4 -14.11 -9.98 4.04
CA VAL A 4 -12.76 -10.30 4.44
C VAL A 4 -12.25 -9.07 5.18
N LYS A 5 -12.13 -9.18 6.51
CA LYS A 5 -11.65 -8.08 7.36
C LYS A 5 -10.18 -7.82 7.05
N GLN A 6 -9.91 -6.87 6.15
CA GLN A 6 -8.59 -6.28 5.98
C GLN A 6 -8.16 -5.68 7.30
N ARG A 7 -7.00 -6.10 7.81
CA ARG A 7 -6.42 -5.54 9.03
C ARG A 7 -5.23 -4.68 8.63
N ILE A 8 -5.26 -3.40 8.97
CA ILE A 8 -4.09 -2.54 8.91
C ILE A 8 -3.07 -3.09 9.93
N ILE A 9 -1.91 -3.46 9.43
CA ILE A 9 -0.81 -3.95 10.26
C ILE A 9 0.27 -2.90 10.48
N GLN A 10 0.40 -1.95 9.55
CA GLN A 10 1.38 -0.87 9.64
C GLN A 10 0.97 0.30 8.75
N GLU A 11 1.24 1.51 9.24
CA GLU A 11 1.22 2.75 8.45
C GLU A 11 2.63 3.34 8.46
N ILE A 12 3.12 3.78 7.31
CA ILE A 12 4.43 4.43 7.15
C ILE A 12 4.20 5.80 6.53
N GLU A 13 4.35 6.85 7.32
CA GLU A 13 4.34 8.22 6.83
C GLU A 13 5.72 8.58 6.31
N VAL A 14 5.78 9.06 5.07
CA VAL A 14 7.01 9.49 4.40
C VAL A 14 6.98 11.00 4.16
N GLU A 15 8.02 11.52 3.52
CA GLU A 15 8.10 12.95 3.18
C GLU A 15 6.92 13.40 2.30
N ASP A 16 6.62 14.70 2.33
CA ASP A 16 5.53 15.33 1.57
C ASP A 16 4.10 14.84 1.93
N GLY A 17 3.95 14.18 3.09
CA GLY A 17 2.65 13.78 3.63
C GLY A 17 2.03 12.55 2.96
N TYR A 18 2.81 11.80 2.19
CA TYR A 18 2.41 10.50 1.65
C TYR A 18 2.46 9.43 2.74
N VAL A 19 1.53 8.48 2.65
CA VAL A 19 1.38 7.39 3.60
C VAL A 19 1.27 6.08 2.85
N PHE A 20 2.05 5.10 3.28
CA PHE A 20 1.95 3.71 2.86
C PHE A 20 1.22 2.91 3.95
N GLU A 21 0.04 2.39 3.62
CA GLU A 21 -0.75 1.54 4.52
C GLU A 21 -0.63 0.09 4.09
N ILE A 22 -0.18 -0.74 5.03
CA ILE A 22 0.03 -2.16 4.81
C ILE A 22 -1.11 -2.93 5.48
N HIS A 23 -1.80 -3.74 4.69
CA HIS A 23 -2.90 -4.57 5.13
C HIS A 23 -2.53 -6.04 5.04
N GLU A 24 -3.02 -6.82 6.00
CA GLU A 24 -3.09 -8.27 5.88
C GLU A 24 -4.51 -8.70 5.57
N LEU A 25 -4.61 -9.49 4.51
CA LEU A 25 -5.83 -10.11 4.04
C LEU A 25 -5.70 -11.64 4.17
N PRO A 26 -6.47 -12.29 5.05
CA PRO A 26 -6.51 -13.75 5.07
C PRO A 26 -7.17 -14.25 3.78
N ALA A 27 -6.43 -15.00 2.95
CA ALA A 27 -6.95 -15.75 1.82
C ALA A 27 -6.98 -17.24 2.20
N ASP A 28 -7.90 -18.04 1.65
CA ASP A 28 -8.24 -19.40 2.14
C ASP A 28 -7.07 -20.27 2.67
N LYS A 29 -5.90 -20.24 2.02
CA LYS A 29 -4.72 -21.05 2.38
C LYS A 29 -3.45 -20.25 2.67
N ASP A 30 -3.48 -18.92 2.56
CA ASP A 30 -2.30 -18.05 2.72
C ASP A 30 -2.73 -16.66 3.24
N THR A 31 -1.79 -15.74 3.44
CA THR A 31 -2.12 -14.35 3.78
C THR A 31 -1.59 -13.46 2.67
N ILE A 32 -2.42 -12.61 2.11
CA ILE A 32 -1.97 -11.60 1.17
C ILE A 32 -1.63 -10.36 1.98
N VAL A 33 -0.46 -9.79 1.68
CA VAL A 33 -0.08 -8.47 2.15
C VAL A 33 -0.35 -7.48 1.01
N GLU A 34 -1.15 -6.47 1.28
CA GLU A 34 -1.48 -5.41 0.33
C GLU A 34 -0.86 -4.11 0.82
N VAL A 35 -0.29 -3.33 -0.09
CA VAL A 35 0.26 -2.01 0.20
C VAL A 35 -0.52 -0.97 -0.58
N TRP A 36 -1.02 0.02 0.15
CA TRP A 36 -1.82 1.12 -0.37
C TRP A 36 -1.08 2.44 -0.16
N VAL A 37 -1.26 3.36 -1.10
CA VAL A 37 -0.63 4.68 -1.08
C VAL A 37 -1.71 5.74 -1.11
N TYR A 38 -1.54 6.76 -0.28
CA TYR A 38 -2.35 7.95 -0.30
C TYR A 38 -1.57 9.14 0.24
N GLN A 39 -2.07 10.33 -0.03
CA GLN A 39 -1.59 11.53 0.63
C GLN A 39 -2.57 11.91 1.73
N LYS A 40 -2.08 12.22 2.93
CA LYS A 40 -2.89 12.41 4.15
C LYS A 40 -3.98 13.47 4.04
N GLU A 41 -3.79 14.45 3.16
CA GLU A 41 -4.77 15.51 2.87
C GLU A 41 -5.96 15.03 2.03
N TYR A 42 -5.81 13.88 1.35
CA TYR A 42 -6.80 13.27 0.49
C TYR A 42 -7.32 11.96 1.12
N THR A 43 -8.60 11.66 0.91
CA THR A 43 -9.21 10.42 1.40
C THR A 43 -9.04 9.24 0.45
N THR A 44 -8.58 9.50 -0.77
CA THR A 44 -8.44 8.50 -1.83
C THR A 44 -7.16 7.70 -1.62
N LYS A 45 -7.28 6.37 -1.66
CA LYS A 45 -6.15 5.44 -1.59
C LYS A 45 -6.04 4.69 -2.90
N ILE A 46 -4.83 4.51 -3.41
CA ILE A 46 -4.56 3.58 -4.52
C ILE A 46 -3.88 2.33 -4.00
N HIS A 47 -4.13 1.22 -4.67
CA HIS A 47 -3.43 -0.02 -4.41
C HIS A 47 -2.09 -0.01 -5.17
N ALA A 48 -0.97 0.03 -4.45
CA ALA A 48 0.36 -0.01 -5.07
C ALA A 48 0.72 -1.43 -5.51
N PHE A 49 0.68 -2.40 -4.58
CA PHE A 49 0.95 -3.80 -4.91
C PHE A 49 0.41 -4.77 -3.86
N SER A 50 0.31 -6.04 -4.24
CA SER A 50 -0.01 -7.15 -3.35
C SER A 50 0.97 -8.30 -3.51
N ILE A 51 1.26 -8.99 -2.42
CA ILE A 51 2.21 -10.10 -2.37
C ILE A 51 1.75 -11.15 -1.36
N MET A 52 1.98 -12.42 -1.68
CA MET A 52 1.74 -13.50 -0.70
C MET A 52 2.74 -13.38 0.46
N LYS A 53 2.24 -13.45 1.70
CA LYS A 53 3.03 -13.39 2.92
C LYS A 53 4.05 -14.51 2.97
N SER A 54 3.73 -15.69 2.43
CA SER A 54 4.67 -16.79 2.28
C SER A 54 5.88 -16.47 1.38
N THR A 55 5.74 -15.56 0.42
CA THR A 55 6.84 -15.06 -0.43
C THR A 55 7.73 -14.07 0.34
N ILE A 56 7.17 -13.33 1.30
CA ILE A 56 7.92 -12.44 2.19
C ILE A 56 8.58 -13.29 3.28
N SER A 57 9.80 -13.77 3.00
CA SER A 57 10.56 -14.57 3.99
C SER A 57 10.88 -13.80 5.29
N ASN A 58 10.85 -12.46 5.24
CA ASN A 58 11.11 -11.56 6.38
C ASN A 58 10.46 -10.19 6.12
N PRO A 59 9.75 -9.59 7.10
CA PRO A 59 9.20 -8.23 6.99
C PRO A 59 10.20 -7.18 6.52
N THR A 60 11.50 -7.30 6.83
CA THR A 60 12.54 -6.39 6.32
C THR A 60 12.58 -6.33 4.79
N LYS A 61 12.31 -7.45 4.10
CA LYS A 61 12.27 -7.48 2.62
C LYS A 61 11.09 -6.69 2.07
N LEU A 62 9.95 -6.71 2.77
CA LEU A 62 8.77 -5.94 2.39
C LEU A 62 9.06 -4.44 2.51
N TYR A 63 9.58 -4.00 3.66
CA TYR A 63 9.94 -2.60 3.85
C TYR A 63 10.98 -2.12 2.84
N LYS A 64 12.00 -2.95 2.58
CA LYS A 64 13.00 -2.63 1.56
C LYS A 64 12.39 -2.50 0.16
N HIS A 65 11.46 -3.38 -0.22
CA HIS A 65 10.76 -3.28 -1.49
C HIS A 65 9.94 -1.99 -1.59
N ILE A 66 9.24 -1.61 -0.52
CA ILE A 66 8.51 -0.34 -0.45
C ILE A 66 9.48 0.83 -0.60
N GLU A 67 10.60 0.84 0.11
CA GLU A 67 11.62 1.89 0.02
C GLU A 67 12.24 1.99 -1.40
N ASP A 68 12.60 0.85 -1.99
CA ASP A 68 13.23 0.78 -3.33
C ASP A 68 12.28 1.26 -4.45
N ASN A 69 10.96 1.08 -4.29
CA ASN A 69 9.94 1.42 -5.30
C ASN A 69 9.04 2.60 -4.89
N MET A 70 9.35 3.26 -3.77
CA MET A 70 8.52 4.30 -3.16
C MET A 70 8.13 5.40 -4.14
N LYS A 71 9.12 5.88 -4.90
CA LYS A 71 8.94 6.96 -5.86
C LYS A 71 7.94 6.58 -6.95
N GLU A 72 8.07 5.38 -7.51
CA GLU A 72 7.16 4.89 -8.56
C GLU A 72 5.72 4.86 -8.06
N TYR A 73 5.49 4.35 -6.84
CA TYR A 73 4.15 4.30 -6.27
C TYR A 73 3.54 5.68 -6.00
N ILE A 74 4.36 6.65 -5.58
CA ILE A 74 3.92 8.03 -5.38
C ILE A 74 3.63 8.72 -6.72
N ASP A 75 4.49 8.52 -7.72
CA ASP A 75 4.28 9.07 -9.07
C ASP A 75 2.97 8.53 -9.67
N THR A 76 2.70 7.22 -9.57
CA THR A 76 1.41 6.65 -9.97
C THR A 76 0.23 7.27 -9.23
N TYR A 77 0.33 7.47 -7.91
CA TYR A 77 -0.73 8.15 -7.14
C TYR A 77 -0.97 9.58 -7.62
N LYS A 78 0.09 10.32 -7.95
CA LYS A 78 -0.04 11.68 -8.48
C LYS A 78 -0.79 11.68 -9.79
N GLU A 79 -0.39 10.82 -10.73
CA GLU A 79 -1.01 10.71 -12.05
C GLU A 79 -2.48 10.28 -11.96
N GLU A 80 -2.79 9.26 -11.15
CA GLU A 80 -4.14 8.68 -11.09
C GLU A 80 -5.09 9.43 -10.16
N VAL A 81 -4.60 10.24 -9.21
CA VAL A 81 -5.46 10.87 -8.22
C VAL A 81 -5.32 12.38 -8.23
N ILE A 82 -4.10 12.91 -8.15
CA ILE A 82 -3.91 14.35 -8.00
C ILE A 82 -4.16 15.06 -9.34
N GLU A 83 -3.55 14.57 -10.42
CA GLU A 83 -3.75 15.16 -11.76
C GLU A 83 -5.20 15.00 -12.26
N GLU A 84 -5.91 13.92 -11.89
CA GLU A 84 -7.35 13.79 -12.19
C GLU A 84 -8.24 14.75 -11.37
N ILE A 85 -7.79 15.20 -10.19
CA ILE A 85 -8.56 16.13 -9.34
C ILE A 85 -8.32 17.60 -9.74
N GLU A 86 -7.18 17.92 -10.35
CA GLU A 86 -6.79 19.27 -10.75
C GLU A 86 -7.32 19.72 -12.13
N ASP A 87 -7.97 18.83 -12.90
CA ASP A 87 -8.61 19.14 -14.20
C ASP A 87 -10.09 19.59 -14.08
#